data_AF-R8BFR9-F1
#
_entry.id   AF-R8BFR9-F1
#
_cell.length_a   1.000
_cell.length_b   1.000
_cell.length_c   1.000
_cell.angle_alpha   90.00
_cell.angle_beta   90.00
_cell.angle_gamma   90.00
#
_symmetry.space_group_name_H-M   'P 1'
#
loop_
_entity.id
_entity.type
_entity.pdbx_description
1 polymer ?
#
loop_
_entity_poly.entity_id
_entity_poly.type
_entity_poly.pdbx_seq_one_letter_code
_entity_poly.pdbx_strand_id
1 'polypeptide(L)'
;MPGGPVSIVQALYHTVVTGHVYPPVKEWLVDSLAERGHKRWDKAVVEGLINLRHLVHENMLPALERCSLILSRLLGLARFHESGDSIGFSTALISRLIDILSAVTLACHKILLIVMEELDLWGVFSVWLRFMIDQLASSSAAEELSEKEATMDNGKVLAYIQKYLLMSPLSIFLGDSTQENRDIAKPHVGDGQPCLLEMLDTHIKKFEAGQQYMKALPSLDFLLDLFNSRSSLVATGIAEALKRSVRFGNQPSKIDVGGLKISDYDLKMCSVRRPDGIDGLTYTAITIEERPGDIYIFRTSIQVINGISGAVVMTTGGLSIQGGTIVDFKFLDDDTLLVLWYPEGKSPSVLQVPLSASHISYSPHTEGSLPPARPVAMTDLSPMALPDDPKFAPVRMEVKPAATARGDIPVRICLLGRDKTTYKVFTLPEHNVSK
;
A
#
# COMPACT_ATOMS: atom_id res chain seq x y z
N MET A 1 -24.16 61.63 5.42
CA MET A 1 -22.71 61.86 5.56
C MET A 1 -22.03 61.53 4.23
N PRO A 2 -21.15 62.37 3.68
CA PRO A 2 -20.55 62.16 2.36
C PRO A 2 -19.29 61.30 2.50
N GLY A 3 -19.48 59.99 2.47
CA GLY A 3 -18.42 58.98 2.59
C GLY A 3 -19.07 57.64 2.93
N GLY A 4 -19.52 56.91 1.91
CA GLY A 4 -20.13 55.59 2.10
C GLY A 4 -19.14 54.58 2.66
N PRO A 5 -19.61 53.40 3.12
CA PRO A 5 -18.75 52.34 3.63
C PRO A 5 -17.71 51.91 2.59
N VAL A 6 -16.47 51.68 3.02
CA VAL A 6 -15.31 51.44 2.15
C VAL A 6 -15.13 49.94 1.83
N SER A 7 -15.81 49.05 2.57
CA SER A 7 -15.79 47.60 2.36
C SER A 7 -17.16 46.95 2.58
N ILE A 8 -17.34 45.76 2.02
CA ILE A 8 -18.57 44.95 2.21
C ILE A 8 -18.81 44.63 3.69
N VAL A 9 -17.73 44.38 4.46
CA VAL A 9 -17.80 44.15 5.92
C VAL A 9 -18.40 45.36 6.61
N GLN A 10 -17.90 46.57 6.33
CA GLN A 10 -18.41 47.80 6.93
C GLN A 10 -19.87 48.07 6.52
N ALA A 11 -20.22 47.81 5.26
CA ALA A 11 -21.56 48.06 4.76
C ALA A 11 -22.60 47.12 5.38
N LEU A 12 -22.32 45.82 5.47
CA LEU A 12 -23.19 44.86 6.13
C LEU A 12 -23.25 45.08 7.65
N TYR A 13 -22.10 45.40 8.28
CA TYR A 13 -22.06 45.75 9.70
C TYR A 13 -22.96 46.97 10.01
N HIS A 14 -22.85 48.04 9.20
CA HIS A 14 -23.71 49.21 9.34
C HIS A 14 -25.19 48.86 9.15
N THR A 15 -25.49 47.98 8.19
CA THR A 15 -26.86 47.52 7.92
C THR A 15 -27.46 46.82 9.15
N VAL A 16 -26.71 45.90 9.78
CA VAL A 16 -27.18 45.20 10.99
C VAL A 16 -27.44 46.17 12.14
N VAL A 17 -26.57 47.17 12.33
CA VAL A 17 -26.66 48.08 13.49
C VAL A 17 -27.71 49.17 13.30
N THR A 18 -27.95 49.63 12.08
CA THR A 18 -28.79 50.82 11.81
C THR A 18 -30.07 50.52 11.04
N GLY A 19 -30.21 49.32 10.47
CA GLY A 19 -31.27 48.99 9.51
C GLY A 19 -31.13 49.69 8.15
N HIS A 20 -30.16 50.61 8.00
CA HIS A 20 -29.97 51.34 6.76
C HIS A 20 -29.09 50.57 5.78
N VAL A 21 -29.65 50.19 4.64
CA VAL A 21 -28.95 49.46 3.58
C VAL A 21 -28.35 50.44 2.57
N TYR A 22 -27.03 50.39 2.42
CA TYR A 22 -26.31 51.20 1.43
C TYR A 22 -26.75 50.82 0.00
N PRO A 23 -27.00 51.79 -0.93
CA PRO A 23 -27.64 51.47 -2.21
C PRO A 23 -26.96 50.39 -3.07
N PRO A 24 -25.61 50.36 -3.21
CA PRO A 24 -24.92 49.26 -3.89
C PRO A 24 -25.12 47.89 -3.23
N VAL A 25 -25.23 47.83 -1.90
CA VAL A 25 -25.53 46.57 -1.19
C VAL A 25 -26.97 46.16 -1.44
N LYS A 26 -27.90 47.10 -1.49
CA LYS A 26 -29.30 46.83 -1.84
C LYS A 26 -29.42 46.25 -3.26
N GLU A 27 -28.78 46.87 -4.24
CA GLU A 27 -28.72 46.38 -5.62
C GLU A 27 -28.12 44.96 -5.66
N TRP A 28 -27.01 44.74 -4.96
CA TRP A 28 -26.41 43.41 -4.87
C TRP A 28 -27.34 42.38 -4.22
N LEU A 29 -28.02 42.70 -3.11
CA LEU A 29 -28.93 41.78 -2.42
C LEU A 29 -30.14 41.39 -3.26
N VAL A 30 -30.76 42.36 -3.94
CA VAL A 30 -32.02 42.15 -4.66
C VAL A 30 -31.78 41.64 -6.08
N ASP A 31 -30.81 42.21 -6.80
CA ASP A 31 -30.65 41.98 -8.24
C ASP A 31 -29.57 40.93 -8.56
N SER A 32 -28.49 40.87 -7.77
CA SER A 32 -27.35 39.97 -8.04
C SER A 32 -27.43 38.66 -7.25
N LEU A 33 -27.54 38.75 -5.93
CA LEU A 33 -27.64 37.58 -5.05
C LEU A 33 -29.04 36.98 -5.17
N ALA A 34 -30.07 37.79 -4.85
CA ALA A 34 -31.47 37.39 -4.80
C ALA A 34 -31.71 36.11 -3.97
N GLU A 35 -32.96 35.65 -3.89
CA GLU A 35 -33.30 34.41 -3.18
C GLU A 35 -32.55 33.19 -3.75
N ARG A 36 -32.40 33.13 -5.09
CA ARG A 36 -31.80 31.97 -5.76
C ARG A 36 -30.29 31.87 -5.51
N GLY A 37 -29.57 32.99 -5.55
CA GLY A 37 -28.14 33.01 -5.26
C GLY A 37 -27.87 32.75 -3.78
N HIS A 38 -28.70 33.32 -2.89
CA HIS A 38 -28.66 33.00 -1.45
C HIS A 38 -28.81 31.48 -1.20
N LYS A 39 -29.85 30.84 -1.73
CA LYS A 39 -30.06 29.39 -1.55
C LYS A 39 -28.88 28.54 -2.05
N ARG A 40 -28.24 28.94 -3.15
CA ARG A 40 -27.05 28.25 -3.69
C ARG A 40 -25.82 28.44 -2.80
N TRP A 41 -25.61 29.66 -2.31
CA TRP A 41 -24.50 29.99 -1.44
C TRP A 41 -24.63 29.26 -0.10
N ASP A 42 -25.82 29.28 0.50
CA ASP A 42 -26.16 28.55 1.72
C ASP A 42 -25.89 27.05 1.59
N LYS A 43 -26.42 26.43 0.53
CA LYS A 43 -26.18 25.02 0.25
C LYS A 43 -24.69 24.71 0.16
N ALA A 44 -23.93 25.51 -0.59
CA ALA A 44 -22.49 25.29 -0.79
C ALA A 44 -21.68 25.38 0.51
N VAL A 45 -21.95 26.40 1.33
CA VAL A 45 -21.25 26.60 2.61
C VAL A 45 -21.60 25.49 3.60
N VAL A 46 -22.89 25.20 3.78
CA VAL A 46 -23.37 24.17 4.71
C VAL A 46 -22.86 22.79 4.31
N GLU A 47 -23.00 22.39 3.04
CA GLU A 47 -22.51 21.10 2.57
C GLU A 47 -20.98 21.00 2.71
N GLY A 48 -20.24 22.06 2.37
CA GLY A 48 -18.78 22.09 2.49
C GLY A 48 -18.30 21.90 3.92
N LEU A 49 -18.85 22.66 4.87
CA LEU A 49 -18.47 22.60 6.28
C LEU A 49 -18.91 21.27 6.94
N ILE A 50 -20.12 20.77 6.63
CA ILE A 50 -20.58 19.46 7.13
C ILE A 50 -19.66 18.33 6.62
N ASN A 51 -19.32 18.34 5.33
CA ASN A 51 -18.42 17.34 4.75
C ASN A 51 -17.03 17.41 5.39
N LEU A 52 -16.51 18.61 5.64
CA LEU A 52 -15.22 18.78 6.32
C LEU A 52 -15.28 18.25 7.76
N ARG A 53 -16.38 18.50 8.48
CA ARG A 53 -16.60 17.92 9.82
C ARG A 53 -16.58 16.40 9.79
N HIS A 54 -17.31 15.76 8.87
CA HIS A 54 -17.34 14.30 8.75
C HIS A 54 -15.96 13.75 8.34
N LEU A 55 -15.27 14.40 7.41
CA LEU A 55 -13.93 13.98 6.99
C LEU A 55 -12.95 13.99 8.17
N VAL A 56 -12.97 15.05 8.99
CA VAL A 56 -12.04 15.15 10.12
C VAL A 56 -12.45 14.24 11.28
N HIS A 57 -13.72 14.25 11.67
CA HIS A 57 -14.21 13.54 12.85
C HIS A 57 -14.39 12.04 12.64
N GLU A 58 -14.92 11.62 11.49
CA GLU A 58 -15.27 10.21 11.24
C GLU A 58 -14.13 9.44 10.56
N ASN A 59 -13.22 10.13 9.87
CA ASN A 59 -12.15 9.49 9.10
C ASN A 59 -10.76 9.84 9.63
N MET A 60 -10.40 11.13 9.68
CA MET A 60 -9.04 11.55 10.00
C MET A 60 -8.66 11.23 11.45
N LEU A 61 -9.43 11.69 12.44
CA LEU A 61 -9.12 11.45 13.86
C LEU A 61 -9.06 9.95 14.20
N PRO A 62 -10.02 9.10 13.80
CA PRO A 62 -9.91 7.66 14.04
C PRO A 62 -8.70 7.01 13.37
N ALA A 63 -8.27 7.49 12.19
CA ALA A 63 -7.06 7.02 11.55
C ALA A 63 -5.81 7.40 12.35
N LEU A 64 -5.74 8.65 12.83
CA LEU A 64 -4.64 9.13 13.68
C LEU A 64 -4.57 8.38 15.01
N GLU A 65 -5.71 8.07 15.65
CA GLU A 65 -5.78 7.24 16.86
C GLU A 65 -5.19 5.85 16.62
N ARG A 66 -5.56 5.20 15.50
CA ARG A 66 -4.98 3.91 15.10
C ARG A 66 -3.47 4.00 14.85
N CYS A 67 -3.01 5.05 14.19
CA CYS A 67 -1.58 5.31 14.01
C CYS A 67 -0.87 5.46 15.37
N SER A 68 -1.47 6.16 16.32
CA SER A 68 -0.92 6.36 17.67
C SER A 68 -0.76 5.03 18.41
N LEU A 69 -1.75 4.13 18.32
CA LEU A 69 -1.66 2.78 18.90
C LEU A 69 -0.53 1.96 18.28
N ILE A 70 -0.37 2.00 16.95
CA ILE A 70 0.69 1.28 16.25
C ILE A 70 2.07 1.84 16.64
N LEU A 71 2.23 3.17 16.61
CA LEU A 71 3.49 3.82 16.97
C LEU A 71 3.86 3.60 18.44
N SER A 72 2.88 3.57 19.34
CA SER A 72 3.11 3.23 20.75
C SER A 72 3.63 1.81 20.94
N ARG A 73 3.12 0.85 20.16
CA ARG A 73 3.64 -0.53 20.14
C ARG A 73 5.06 -0.59 19.56
N LEU A 74 5.31 0.10 18.45
CA LEU A 74 6.64 0.21 17.85
C LEU A 74 7.63 0.86 18.82
N LEU A 75 7.20 1.86 19.60
CA LEU A 75 8.05 2.49 20.62
C LEU A 75 8.41 1.50 21.73
N GLY A 76 7.45 0.67 22.15
CA GLY A 76 7.71 -0.43 23.09
C GLY A 76 8.75 -1.41 22.57
N LEU A 77 8.65 -1.81 21.29
CA LEU A 77 9.63 -2.67 20.64
C LEU A 77 11.01 -2.00 20.53
N ALA A 78 11.05 -0.72 20.17
CA ALA A 78 12.30 0.05 20.09
C ALA A 78 13.03 0.09 21.43
N ARG A 79 12.30 0.34 22.53
CA ARG A 79 12.85 0.35 23.89
C ARG A 79 13.34 -1.03 24.34
N PHE A 80 12.60 -2.07 24.00
CA PHE A 80 12.99 -3.44 24.37
C PHE A 80 14.28 -3.89 23.64
N HIS A 81 14.47 -3.44 22.40
CA HIS A 81 15.63 -3.77 21.57
C HIS A 81 16.68 -2.65 21.50
N GLU A 82 16.67 -1.68 22.42
CA GLU A 82 17.51 -0.48 22.36
C GLU A 82 19.02 -0.78 22.37
N SER A 83 19.42 -1.96 22.86
CA SER A 83 20.80 -2.46 22.87
C SER A 83 21.21 -3.22 21.60
N GLY A 84 20.29 -3.51 20.68
CA GLY A 84 20.54 -4.29 19.47
C GLY A 84 20.14 -3.54 18.20
N ASP A 85 21.09 -3.33 17.29
CA ASP A 85 20.89 -2.72 15.95
C ASP A 85 20.02 -3.56 14.99
N SER A 86 19.30 -4.57 15.48
CA SER A 86 18.69 -5.62 14.65
C SER A 86 17.32 -5.27 14.07
N ILE A 87 16.59 -4.30 14.64
CA ILE A 87 15.20 -4.01 14.25
C ILE A 87 15.05 -2.90 13.20
N GLY A 88 16.09 -2.09 12.98
CA GLY A 88 16.12 -1.09 11.91
C GLY A 88 15.46 0.26 12.21
N PHE A 89 15.06 0.53 13.46
CA PHE A 89 14.55 1.84 13.90
C PHE A 89 14.90 2.07 15.37
N SER A 90 14.81 3.33 15.82
CA SER A 90 15.21 3.74 17.17
C SER A 90 14.06 4.37 17.98
N THR A 91 14.22 4.39 19.31
CA THR A 91 13.30 5.07 20.23
C THR A 91 13.10 6.53 19.84
N ALA A 92 14.18 7.23 19.46
CA ALA A 92 14.13 8.63 19.04
C ALA A 92 13.29 8.84 17.77
N LEU A 93 13.46 7.97 16.76
CA LEU A 93 12.74 8.08 15.50
C LEU A 93 11.23 7.87 15.69
N ILE A 94 10.84 6.85 16.46
CA ILE A 94 9.43 6.58 16.75
C ILE A 94 8.82 7.66 17.65
N SER A 95 9.57 8.15 18.65
CA SER A 95 9.09 9.24 19.51
C SER A 95 8.83 10.51 18.70
N ARG A 96 9.67 10.81 17.71
CA ARG A 96 9.46 11.94 16.81
C ARG A 96 8.22 11.76 15.93
N LEU A 97 7.95 10.55 15.44
CA LEU A 97 6.71 10.26 14.71
C LEU A 97 5.46 10.48 15.56
N ILE A 98 5.50 10.10 16.85
CA ILE A 98 4.40 10.32 17.79
C ILE A 98 4.16 11.82 18.02
N ASP A 99 5.23 12.61 18.15
CA ASP A 99 5.15 14.07 18.28
C ASP A 99 4.52 14.72 17.03
N ILE A 100 4.95 14.32 15.82
CA ILE A 100 4.34 14.78 14.56
C ILE A 100 2.86 14.39 14.48
N LEU A 101 2.52 13.14 14.82
CA LEU A 101 1.14 12.67 14.84
C LEU A 101 0.27 13.48 15.83
N SER A 102 0.83 13.82 16.98
CA SER A 102 0.16 14.66 17.99
C SER A 102 -0.09 16.07 17.45
N ALA A 103 0.87 16.65 16.72
CA ALA A 103 0.71 17.93 16.05
C ALA A 103 -0.40 17.89 14.97
N VAL A 104 -0.45 16.85 14.14
CA VAL A 104 -1.55 16.64 13.17
C VAL A 104 -2.90 16.53 13.88
N THR A 105 -2.94 15.81 15.01
CA THR A 105 -4.15 15.65 15.82
C THR A 105 -4.64 16.98 16.40
N LEU A 106 -3.73 17.82 16.91
CA LEU A 106 -4.07 19.17 17.37
C LEU A 106 -4.66 20.03 16.24
N ALA A 107 -4.06 20.00 15.05
CA ALA A 107 -4.57 20.71 13.88
C ALA A 107 -6.00 20.24 13.51
N CYS A 108 -6.25 18.92 13.53
CA CYS A 108 -7.58 18.35 13.28
C CYS A 108 -8.63 18.83 14.29
N HIS A 109 -8.30 18.86 15.59
CA HIS A 109 -9.21 19.39 16.61
C HIS A 109 -9.48 20.89 16.42
N LYS A 110 -8.47 21.68 16.08
CA LYS A 110 -8.63 23.12 15.77
C LYS A 110 -9.52 23.34 14.54
N ILE A 111 -9.34 22.55 13.47
CA ILE A 111 -10.22 22.57 12.31
C ILE A 111 -11.66 22.28 12.72
N LEU A 112 -11.92 21.24 13.53
CA LEU A 112 -13.27 20.92 13.99
C LEU A 112 -13.91 22.04 14.79
N LEU A 113 -13.17 22.68 15.69
CA LEU A 113 -13.68 23.82 16.46
C LEU A 113 -14.09 24.97 15.53
N ILE A 114 -13.24 25.32 14.57
CA ILE A 114 -13.52 26.40 13.61
C ILE A 114 -14.73 26.04 12.73
N VAL A 115 -14.80 24.82 12.21
CA VAL A 115 -15.92 24.35 11.37
C VAL A 115 -17.24 24.40 12.14
N MET A 116 -17.25 23.94 13.38
CA MET A 116 -18.46 23.93 14.22
C MET A 116 -18.91 25.36 14.57
N GLU A 117 -17.97 26.25 14.89
CA GLU A 117 -18.27 27.67 15.13
C GLU A 117 -18.78 28.36 13.86
N GLU A 118 -18.14 28.12 12.71
CA GLU A 118 -18.53 28.71 11.43
C GLU A 118 -19.91 28.23 10.98
N LEU A 119 -20.26 26.96 11.20
CA LEU A 119 -21.60 26.43 10.92
C LEU A 119 -22.70 27.12 11.74
N ASP A 120 -22.47 27.34 13.04
CA ASP A 120 -23.44 28.02 13.92
C ASP A 120 -23.62 29.48 13.48
N LEU A 121 -22.51 30.20 13.27
CA LEU A 121 -22.54 31.60 12.87
C LEU A 121 -23.10 31.79 11.45
N TRP A 122 -22.76 30.90 10.50
CA TRP A 122 -23.32 30.90 9.15
C TRP A 122 -24.83 30.71 9.19
N GLY A 123 -25.34 29.78 10.00
CA GLY A 123 -26.79 29.54 10.09
C GLY A 123 -27.56 30.80 10.46
N VAL A 124 -27.08 31.54 11.46
CA VAL A 124 -27.70 32.80 11.89
C VAL A 124 -27.54 33.90 10.84
N PHE A 125 -26.34 34.05 10.27
CA PHE A 125 -26.07 35.02 9.20
C PHE A 125 -26.91 34.76 7.95
N SER A 126 -27.06 33.51 7.53
CA SER A 126 -27.79 33.10 6.34
C SER A 126 -29.28 33.38 6.48
N VAL A 127 -29.87 33.08 7.65
CA VAL A 127 -31.26 33.47 7.97
C VAL A 127 -31.43 34.98 7.92
N TRP A 128 -30.46 35.73 8.47
CA TRP A 128 -30.50 37.19 8.42
C TRP A 128 -30.40 37.76 7.02
N LEU A 129 -29.50 37.21 6.21
CA LEU A 129 -29.32 37.64 4.84
C LEU A 129 -30.58 37.35 4.00
N ARG A 130 -31.23 36.20 4.22
CA ARG A 130 -32.50 35.84 3.57
C ARG A 130 -33.60 36.83 3.92
N PHE A 131 -33.72 37.18 5.20
CA PHE A 131 -34.67 38.17 5.70
C PHE A 131 -34.47 39.54 5.03
N MET A 132 -33.22 40.02 4.95
CA MET A 132 -32.91 41.29 4.28
C MET A 132 -33.29 41.27 2.79
N ILE A 133 -33.06 40.16 2.09
CA ILE A 133 -33.46 40.00 0.69
C ILE A 133 -35.00 40.13 0.55
N ASP A 134 -35.76 39.44 1.42
CA ASP A 134 -37.23 39.49 1.38
C ASP A 134 -37.78 40.88 1.69
N GLN A 135 -37.26 41.53 2.73
CA GLN A 135 -37.67 42.86 3.15
C GLN A 135 -37.40 43.92 2.08
N LEU A 136 -36.25 43.83 1.40
CA LEU A 136 -35.88 44.80 0.36
C LEU A 136 -36.58 44.54 -0.98
N ALA A 137 -36.98 43.30 -1.25
CA ALA A 137 -37.71 42.91 -2.45
C ALA A 137 -39.23 43.14 -2.34
N SER A 138 -39.80 43.11 -1.13
CA SER A 138 -41.25 43.22 -0.90
C SER A 138 -41.62 44.40 -0.01
N SER A 139 -42.22 45.45 -0.58
CA SER A 139 -42.68 46.63 0.18
C SER A 139 -44.01 46.43 0.94
N SER A 140 -44.72 45.31 0.73
CA SER A 140 -46.07 45.06 1.24
C SER A 140 -46.15 44.09 2.43
N ALA A 141 -45.02 43.53 2.90
CA ALA A 141 -44.97 42.50 3.95
C ALA A 141 -44.42 43.01 5.30
N ALA A 142 -44.56 44.32 5.56
CA ALA A 142 -43.85 45.02 6.63
C ALA A 142 -44.16 44.52 8.07
N GLU A 143 -45.40 44.08 8.35
CA GLU A 143 -45.79 43.62 9.69
C GLU A 143 -45.22 42.24 10.05
N GLU A 144 -45.33 41.23 9.18
CA GLU A 144 -44.79 39.88 9.44
C GLU A 144 -43.26 39.84 9.52
N LEU A 145 -42.59 40.77 8.83
CA LEU A 145 -41.14 40.89 8.86
C LEU A 145 -40.64 41.52 10.17
N SER A 146 -41.44 42.39 10.82
CA SER A 146 -41.07 43.04 12.08
C SER A 146 -40.92 42.06 13.25
N GLU A 147 -41.75 41.02 13.32
CA GLU A 147 -41.65 40.01 14.39
C GLU A 147 -40.43 39.12 14.23
N LYS A 148 -40.10 38.74 12.98
CA LYS A 148 -38.90 37.96 12.66
C LYS A 148 -37.63 38.73 13.03
N GLU A 149 -37.58 40.03 12.71
CA GLU A 149 -36.45 40.90 13.03
C GLU A 149 -36.15 40.96 14.54
N ALA A 150 -37.19 41.03 15.38
CA ALA A 150 -37.05 41.11 16.84
C ALA A 150 -36.44 39.84 17.47
N THR A 151 -36.45 38.70 16.77
CA THR A 151 -35.91 37.42 17.26
C THR A 151 -34.49 37.12 16.78
N MET A 152 -33.90 38.00 15.96
CA MET A 152 -32.59 37.78 15.37
C MET A 152 -31.45 38.01 16.35
N ASP A 153 -30.51 37.07 16.38
CA ASP A 153 -29.25 37.23 17.13
C ASP A 153 -28.27 38.08 16.33
N ASN A 154 -28.47 39.39 16.38
CA ASN A 154 -27.61 40.36 15.71
C ASN A 154 -26.14 40.26 16.17
N GLY A 155 -25.87 39.80 17.40
CA GLY A 155 -24.52 39.58 17.90
C GLY A 155 -23.78 38.53 17.08
N LYS A 156 -24.42 37.38 16.84
CA LYS A 156 -23.86 36.31 15.98
C LYS A 156 -23.74 36.73 14.51
N VAL A 157 -24.70 37.49 13.98
CA VAL A 157 -24.61 38.04 12.61
C VAL A 157 -23.36 38.92 12.48
N LEU A 158 -23.14 39.85 13.42
CA LEU A 158 -21.96 40.71 13.42
C LEU A 158 -20.67 39.91 13.56
N ALA A 159 -20.65 38.88 14.42
CA ALA A 159 -19.49 38.01 14.58
C ALA A 159 -19.13 37.30 13.27
N TYR A 160 -20.11 36.78 12.52
CA TYR A 160 -19.88 36.17 11.21
C TYR A 160 -19.30 37.18 10.21
N ILE A 161 -19.93 38.36 10.10
CA ILE A 161 -19.53 39.43 9.17
C ILE A 161 -18.07 39.85 9.41
N GLN A 162 -17.66 39.95 10.68
CA GLN A 162 -16.32 40.39 11.04
C GLN A 162 -15.27 39.28 10.88
N LYS A 163 -15.58 38.04 11.27
CA LYS A 163 -14.59 36.97 11.42
C LYS A 163 -14.50 36.02 10.22
N TYR A 164 -15.58 35.79 9.48
CA TYR A 164 -15.66 34.71 8.48
C TYR A 164 -15.99 35.20 7.06
N LEU A 165 -16.66 36.34 6.91
CA LEU A 165 -17.20 36.79 5.61
C LEU A 165 -16.15 36.90 4.49
N LEU A 166 -14.94 37.37 4.80
CA LEU A 166 -13.88 37.57 3.80
C LEU A 166 -12.95 36.37 3.66
N MET A 167 -12.62 35.72 4.78
CA MET A 167 -11.68 34.61 4.80
C MET A 167 -11.99 33.73 6.01
N SER A 168 -12.17 32.43 5.77
CA SER A 168 -12.31 31.48 6.87
C SER A 168 -10.97 31.35 7.62
N PRO A 169 -10.98 31.31 8.96
CA PRO A 169 -9.82 30.97 9.78
C PRO A 169 -9.23 29.60 9.44
N LEU A 170 -9.96 28.73 8.72
CA LEU A 170 -9.46 27.45 8.22
C LEU A 170 -8.28 27.58 7.25
N SER A 171 -8.07 28.76 6.65
CA SER A 171 -6.99 29.02 5.70
C SER A 171 -5.58 28.77 6.28
N ILE A 172 -5.40 28.87 7.59
CA ILE A 172 -4.11 28.54 8.23
C ILE A 172 -3.75 27.05 8.14
N PHE A 173 -4.76 26.16 8.14
CA PHE A 173 -4.56 24.71 8.11
C PHE A 173 -4.65 24.13 6.71
N LEU A 174 -5.56 24.66 5.89
CA LEU A 174 -5.91 24.13 4.56
C LEU A 174 -5.38 25.00 3.40
N GLY A 175 -4.74 26.13 3.70
CA GLY A 175 -4.15 26.99 2.69
C GLY A 175 -2.88 26.40 2.07
N ASP A 176 -2.59 26.83 0.83
CA ASP A 176 -1.43 26.37 0.10
C ASP A 176 -0.12 26.74 0.81
N SER A 177 0.68 25.72 1.11
CA SER A 177 2.02 25.90 1.67
C SER A 177 3.03 26.04 0.52
N THR A 178 3.37 27.27 0.15
CA THR A 178 4.41 27.54 -0.86
C THR A 178 5.74 26.89 -0.46
N GLN A 179 6.55 26.47 -1.44
CA GLN A 179 7.85 25.85 -1.19
C GLN A 179 8.77 26.71 -0.30
N GLU A 180 8.76 28.03 -0.47
CA GLU A 180 9.53 28.97 0.36
C GLU A 180 9.16 28.86 1.85
N ASN A 181 7.85 28.89 2.17
CA ASN A 181 7.36 28.71 3.54
C ASN A 181 7.78 27.35 4.12
N ARG A 182 7.77 26.29 3.30
CA ARG A 182 8.22 24.95 3.71
C ARG A 182 9.71 24.95 4.03
N ASP A 183 10.52 25.60 3.22
CA ASP A 183 11.98 25.66 3.42
C ASP A 183 12.37 26.48 4.67
N ILE A 184 11.58 27.49 5.03
CA ILE A 184 11.73 28.22 6.31
C ILE A 184 11.40 27.32 7.52
N ALA A 185 10.37 26.47 7.41
CA ALA A 185 9.93 25.62 8.50
C ALA A 185 10.80 24.36 8.71
N LYS A 186 11.36 23.79 7.62
CA LYS A 186 12.16 22.54 7.66
C LYS A 186 13.26 22.49 8.74
N PRO A 187 14.09 23.54 8.96
CA PRO A 187 15.13 23.51 9.99
C PRO A 187 14.60 23.33 11.41
N HIS A 188 13.37 23.77 11.66
CA HIS A 188 12.73 23.77 12.98
C HIS A 188 12.01 22.46 13.31
N VAL A 189 11.88 21.55 12.33
CA VAL A 189 11.19 20.26 12.48
C VAL A 189 12.13 19.05 12.37
N GLY A 190 13.44 19.30 12.26
CA GLY A 190 14.49 18.27 12.21
C GLY A 190 14.69 17.48 13.51
N ASP A 191 15.66 16.58 13.50
CA ASP A 191 16.05 15.81 14.68
C ASP A 191 16.74 16.72 15.71
N GLY A 192 16.48 16.49 17.00
CA GLY A 192 17.01 17.32 18.10
C GLY A 192 16.31 18.68 18.29
N GLN A 193 15.27 18.96 17.51
CA GLN A 193 14.44 20.16 17.67
C GLN A 193 13.42 20.01 18.81
N PRO A 194 12.86 21.13 19.31
CA PRO A 194 11.79 21.11 20.31
C PRO A 194 10.57 20.28 19.88
N CYS A 195 9.72 19.99 20.87
CA CYS A 195 8.42 19.34 20.69
C CYS A 195 7.62 20.08 19.61
N LEU A 196 7.28 19.39 18.51
CA LEU A 196 6.58 19.97 17.38
C LEU A 196 5.16 20.38 17.78
N LEU A 197 4.51 19.62 18.66
CA LEU A 197 3.20 19.96 19.19
C LEU A 197 3.18 21.34 19.87
N GLU A 198 4.14 21.61 20.74
CA GLU A 198 4.24 22.89 21.47
C GLU A 198 4.55 24.06 20.53
N MET A 199 5.43 23.82 19.56
CA MET A 199 5.78 24.79 18.52
C MET A 199 4.57 25.13 17.66
N LEU A 200 3.80 24.12 17.24
CA LEU A 200 2.56 24.28 16.48
C LEU A 200 1.55 25.12 17.26
N ASP A 201 1.26 24.78 18.51
CA ASP A 201 0.32 25.52 19.35
C ASP A 201 0.72 26.99 19.51
N THR A 202 2.02 27.24 19.69
CA THR A 202 2.56 28.60 19.75
C THR A 202 2.31 29.37 18.46
N HIS A 203 2.53 28.75 17.30
CA HIS A 203 2.31 29.41 16.00
C HIS A 203 0.84 29.62 15.66
N ILE A 204 -0.05 28.72 16.09
CA ILE A 204 -1.50 28.90 15.99
C ILE A 204 -1.93 30.11 16.83
N LYS A 205 -1.47 30.22 18.09
CA LYS A 205 -1.78 31.38 18.95
C LYS A 205 -1.25 32.70 18.38
N LYS A 206 -0.06 32.69 17.76
CA LYS A 206 0.48 33.87 17.07
C LYS A 206 -0.43 34.32 15.92
N PHE A 207 -0.94 33.39 15.13
CA PHE A 207 -1.92 33.71 14.09
C PHE A 207 -3.23 34.26 14.66
N GLU A 208 -3.79 33.62 15.69
CA GLU A 208 -5.01 34.08 16.38
C GLU A 208 -4.83 35.51 16.93
N ALA A 209 -3.62 35.88 17.35
CA ALA A 209 -3.26 37.23 17.82
C ALA A 209 -2.86 38.22 16.70
N GLY A 210 -2.92 37.83 15.42
CA GLY A 210 -2.51 38.67 14.29
C GLY A 210 -1.00 38.93 14.20
N GLN A 211 -0.18 38.11 14.86
CA GLN A 211 1.28 38.21 14.87
C GLN A 211 1.91 37.42 13.73
N GLN A 212 3.19 37.69 13.44
CA GLN A 212 3.96 36.90 12.48
C GLN A 212 4.14 35.46 12.97
N TYR A 213 3.86 34.50 12.09
CA TYR A 213 3.99 33.07 12.33
C TYR A 213 4.56 32.37 11.10
N MET A 214 5.10 31.16 11.28
CA MET A 214 5.58 30.35 10.16
C MET A 214 4.39 29.67 9.49
N LYS A 215 4.07 30.09 8.27
CA LYS A 215 2.86 29.67 7.56
C LYS A 215 2.79 28.16 7.27
N ALA A 216 3.93 27.51 7.05
CA ALA A 216 3.95 26.08 6.78
C ALA A 216 3.72 25.20 8.01
N LEU A 217 4.06 25.66 9.23
CA LEU A 217 3.98 24.81 10.43
C LEU A 217 2.54 24.34 10.73
N PRO A 218 1.51 25.21 10.68
CA PRO A 218 0.12 24.81 10.87
C PRO A 218 -0.52 24.08 9.69
N SER A 219 0.10 24.12 8.51
CA SER A 219 -0.48 23.53 7.31
C SER A 219 -0.56 22.01 7.45
N LEU A 220 -1.75 21.46 7.24
CA LEU A 220 -1.97 20.01 7.35
C LEU A 220 -1.15 19.25 6.32
N ASP A 221 -1.04 19.80 5.12
CA ASP A 221 -0.25 19.29 4.00
C ASP A 221 1.23 19.15 4.37
N PHE A 222 1.84 20.19 4.99
CA PHE A 222 3.22 20.11 5.48
C PHE A 222 3.41 19.07 6.60
N LEU A 223 2.48 19.01 7.56
CA LEU A 223 2.57 18.06 8.68
C LEU A 223 2.43 16.60 8.20
N LEU A 224 1.54 16.34 7.24
CA LEU A 224 1.36 15.03 6.63
C LEU A 224 2.57 14.61 5.79
N ASP A 225 3.17 15.54 5.03
CA ASP A 225 4.41 15.28 4.31
C ASP A 225 5.56 14.91 5.26
N LEU A 226 5.67 15.62 6.40
CA LEU A 226 6.65 15.32 7.43
C LEU A 226 6.41 13.92 8.04
N PHE A 227 5.16 13.59 8.34
CA PHE A 227 4.78 12.27 8.85
C PHE A 227 5.11 11.15 7.86
N ASN A 228 4.77 11.33 6.58
CA ASN A 228 5.03 10.35 5.52
C ASN A 228 6.52 10.13 5.29
N SER A 229 7.30 11.21 5.24
CA SER A 229 8.76 11.14 5.08
C SER A 229 9.42 10.36 6.22
N ARG A 230 9.05 10.67 7.47
CA ARG A 230 9.59 9.98 8.65
C ARG A 230 9.11 8.53 8.76
N SER A 231 7.87 8.25 8.39
CA SER A 231 7.34 6.88 8.36
C SER A 231 8.06 6.03 7.31
N SER A 232 8.39 6.61 6.16
CA SER A 232 9.15 5.95 5.11
C SER A 232 10.57 5.60 5.55
N LEU A 233 11.18 6.45 6.39
CA LEU A 233 12.49 6.16 6.99
C LEU A 233 12.44 4.93 7.90
N VAL A 234 11.38 4.80 8.73
CA VAL A 234 11.18 3.60 9.57
C VAL A 234 11.01 2.35 8.71
N ALA A 235 10.13 2.41 7.69
CA ALA A 235 9.88 1.26 6.82
C ALA A 235 11.16 0.82 6.06
N THR A 236 11.94 1.79 5.56
CA THR A 236 13.22 1.54 4.89
C THR A 236 14.24 0.96 5.86
N GLY A 237 14.31 1.50 7.09
CA GLY A 237 15.19 1.02 8.13
C GLY A 237 14.93 -0.44 8.51
N ILE A 238 13.66 -0.83 8.66
CA ILE A 238 13.25 -2.22 8.88
C ILE A 238 13.69 -3.12 7.71
N ALA A 239 13.42 -2.70 6.48
CA ALA A 239 13.77 -3.47 5.29
C ALA A 239 15.29 -3.71 5.18
N GLU A 240 16.09 -2.66 5.42
CA GLU A 240 17.55 -2.75 5.41
C GLU A 240 18.09 -3.59 6.58
N ALA A 241 17.49 -3.52 7.76
CA ALA A 241 17.87 -4.37 8.88
C ALA A 241 17.58 -5.86 8.60
N LEU A 242 16.40 -6.18 8.05
CA LEU A 242 16.05 -7.54 7.62
C LEU A 242 16.96 -8.04 6.50
N LYS A 243 17.34 -7.16 5.56
CA LYS A 243 18.29 -7.52 4.51
C LYS A 243 19.67 -7.84 5.07
N ARG A 244 20.16 -7.06 6.05
CA ARG A 244 21.44 -7.28 6.73
C ARG A 244 21.43 -8.52 7.64
N SER A 245 20.26 -8.93 8.13
CA SER A 245 20.13 -10.12 8.98
C SER A 245 20.20 -11.43 8.19
N VAL A 246 19.95 -11.40 6.88
CA VAL A 246 20.17 -12.56 5.99
C VAL A 246 21.66 -12.75 5.76
N ARG A 247 22.21 -13.81 6.37
CA ARG A 247 23.58 -14.26 6.13
C ARG A 247 23.58 -15.40 5.12
N PHE A 248 24.16 -15.17 3.96
CA PHE A 248 24.47 -16.26 3.05
C PHE A 248 25.60 -17.10 3.64
N GLY A 249 25.55 -18.42 3.46
CA GLY A 249 26.63 -19.32 3.86
C GLY A 249 27.95 -18.94 3.17
N ASN A 250 29.08 -19.38 3.74
CA ASN A 250 30.40 -18.95 3.31
C ASN A 250 30.77 -19.34 1.86
N GLN A 251 30.04 -20.27 1.23
CA GLN A 251 30.30 -20.73 -0.14
C GLN A 251 29.00 -21.02 -0.89
N PRO A 252 28.83 -20.50 -2.13
CA PRO A 252 27.74 -20.91 -3.00
C PRO A 252 27.94 -22.38 -3.41
N SER A 253 26.86 -23.15 -3.48
CA SER A 253 26.92 -24.52 -4.01
C SER A 253 26.88 -24.49 -5.53
N LYS A 254 28.02 -24.78 -6.15
CA LYS A 254 28.15 -24.86 -7.60
C LYS A 254 27.59 -26.20 -8.10
N ILE A 255 26.76 -26.15 -9.13
CA ILE A 255 26.41 -27.33 -9.93
C ILE A 255 27.42 -27.39 -11.08
N ASP A 256 28.42 -28.26 -10.95
CA ASP A 256 29.48 -28.43 -11.95
C ASP A 256 29.37 -29.79 -12.65
N VAL A 257 29.18 -29.73 -13.96
CA VAL A 257 28.98 -30.89 -14.84
C VAL A 257 30.23 -31.26 -15.66
N GLY A 258 31.41 -30.78 -15.28
CA GLY A 258 32.68 -31.27 -15.84
C GLY A 258 32.97 -30.79 -17.25
N GLY A 259 32.62 -29.54 -17.57
CA GLY A 259 32.80 -28.95 -18.89
C GLY A 259 31.74 -29.32 -19.93
N LEU A 260 30.79 -30.20 -19.57
CA LEU A 260 29.59 -30.48 -20.37
C LEU A 260 28.66 -29.28 -20.39
N LYS A 261 27.85 -29.15 -21.45
CA LYS A 261 26.96 -28.01 -21.60
C LYS A 261 25.55 -28.34 -21.14
N ILE A 262 25.06 -27.61 -20.13
CA ILE A 262 23.67 -27.71 -19.65
C ILE A 262 22.74 -27.17 -20.75
N SER A 263 21.82 -28.01 -21.22
CA SER A 263 20.83 -27.64 -22.25
C SER A 263 19.57 -27.02 -21.65
N ASP A 264 19.08 -27.57 -20.54
CA ASP A 264 17.89 -27.08 -19.85
C ASP A 264 17.95 -27.39 -18.36
N TYR A 265 17.19 -26.64 -17.55
CA TYR A 265 17.10 -26.83 -16.11
C TYR A 265 15.75 -26.38 -15.53
N ASP A 266 15.37 -27.00 -14.42
CA ASP A 266 14.25 -26.57 -13.58
C ASP A 266 14.64 -26.72 -12.11
N LEU A 267 14.04 -25.92 -11.23
CA LEU A 267 14.39 -25.88 -9.82
C LEU A 267 13.15 -25.79 -8.93
N LYS A 268 13.15 -26.58 -7.86
CA LYS A 268 12.12 -26.57 -6.83
C LYS A 268 12.75 -26.44 -5.45
N MET A 269 12.36 -25.40 -4.72
CA MET A 269 12.66 -25.28 -3.30
C MET A 269 11.51 -25.86 -2.48
N CYS A 270 11.86 -26.72 -1.53
CA CYS A 270 10.98 -27.44 -0.64
C CYS A 270 11.38 -27.15 0.81
N SER A 271 10.39 -26.99 1.68
CA SER A 271 10.63 -26.85 3.12
C SER A 271 10.57 -28.21 3.79
N VAL A 272 11.61 -28.59 4.53
CA VAL A 272 11.61 -29.83 5.32
C VAL A 272 11.43 -29.45 6.79
N ARG A 273 10.26 -29.76 7.34
CA ARG A 273 10.00 -29.50 8.77
C ARG A 273 10.80 -30.47 9.63
N ARG A 274 11.50 -29.92 10.63
CA ARG A 274 12.18 -30.67 11.70
C ARG A 274 11.65 -30.24 13.08
N PRO A 275 11.89 -31.03 14.14
CA PRO A 275 11.50 -30.65 15.49
C PRO A 275 12.08 -29.31 15.97
N ASP A 276 13.25 -28.93 15.45
CA ASP A 276 14.06 -27.76 15.85
C ASP A 276 14.08 -26.62 14.80
N GLY A 277 13.37 -26.76 13.68
CA GLY A 277 13.37 -25.74 12.63
C GLY A 277 12.79 -26.19 11.30
N ILE A 278 13.08 -25.41 10.25
CA ILE A 278 12.73 -25.73 8.86
C ILE A 278 14.02 -25.75 8.06
N ASP A 279 14.39 -26.92 7.56
CA ASP A 279 15.51 -27.08 6.65
C ASP A 279 15.09 -26.73 5.22
N GLY A 280 16.08 -26.24 4.45
CA GLY A 280 15.92 -26.03 3.02
C GLY A 280 16.29 -27.29 2.26
N LEU A 281 15.40 -27.77 1.39
CA LEU A 281 15.71 -28.81 0.42
C LEU A 281 15.45 -28.26 -0.97
N THR A 282 16.45 -28.29 -1.84
CA THR A 282 16.31 -27.84 -3.24
C THR A 282 16.54 -29.02 -4.16
N TYR A 283 15.62 -29.23 -5.09
CA TYR A 283 15.81 -30.11 -6.23
C TYR A 283 16.13 -29.27 -7.45
N THR A 284 17.18 -29.64 -8.17
CA THR A 284 17.53 -29.04 -9.47
C THR A 284 17.64 -30.17 -10.48
N ALA A 285 16.75 -30.18 -11.47
CA ALA A 285 16.84 -31.11 -12.60
C ALA A 285 17.54 -30.40 -13.75
N ILE A 286 18.43 -31.11 -14.45
CA ILE A 286 19.13 -30.61 -15.64
C ILE A 286 19.17 -31.67 -16.73
N THR A 287 19.32 -31.22 -17.97
CA THR A 287 19.75 -32.03 -19.12
C THR A 287 21.07 -31.48 -19.67
N ILE A 288 21.82 -32.30 -20.39
CA ILE A 288 23.08 -31.89 -21.04
C ILE A 288 23.03 -32.14 -22.55
N GLU A 289 23.65 -31.27 -23.34
CA GLU A 289 23.60 -31.32 -24.80
C GLU A 289 24.22 -32.61 -25.36
N GLU A 290 25.26 -33.12 -24.71
CA GLU A 290 25.98 -34.33 -25.14
C GLU A 290 25.21 -35.63 -24.85
N ARG A 291 24.23 -35.58 -23.94
CA ARG A 291 23.40 -36.73 -23.55
C ARG A 291 21.93 -36.32 -23.47
N PRO A 292 21.26 -36.09 -24.61
CA PRO A 292 19.90 -35.53 -24.64
C PRO A 292 18.81 -36.48 -24.11
N GLY A 293 19.14 -37.76 -23.86
CA GLY A 293 18.26 -38.74 -23.23
C GLY A 293 18.40 -38.84 -21.70
N ASP A 294 19.35 -38.10 -21.11
CA ASP A 294 19.68 -38.18 -19.70
C ASP A 294 19.19 -36.95 -18.94
N ILE A 295 18.57 -37.18 -17.78
CA ILE A 295 18.19 -36.15 -16.80
C ILE A 295 19.02 -36.38 -15.54
N TYR A 296 19.66 -35.32 -15.05
CA TYR A 296 20.38 -35.34 -13.78
C TYR A 296 19.63 -34.52 -12.74
N ILE A 297 19.39 -35.12 -11.57
CA ILE A 297 18.66 -34.49 -10.48
C ILE A 297 19.63 -34.29 -9.31
N PHE A 298 19.84 -33.03 -8.96
CA PHE A 298 20.62 -32.59 -7.82
C PHE A 298 19.67 -32.34 -6.66
N ARG A 299 19.97 -32.96 -5.51
CA ARG A 299 19.29 -32.74 -4.24
C ARG A 299 20.24 -32.04 -3.29
N THR A 300 19.96 -30.77 -3.03
CA THR A 300 20.75 -29.88 -2.17
C THR A 300 20.02 -29.64 -0.87
N SER A 301 20.56 -30.14 0.24
CA SER A 301 20.01 -29.96 1.59
C SER A 301 20.83 -28.93 2.34
N ILE A 302 20.13 -27.98 2.97
CA ILE A 302 20.70 -26.94 3.83
C ILE A 302 20.03 -27.06 5.19
N GLN A 303 20.84 -27.34 6.22
CA GLN A 303 20.34 -27.31 7.59
C GLN A 303 20.21 -25.86 8.05
N VAL A 304 19.09 -25.48 8.67
CA VAL A 304 18.90 -24.12 9.18
C VAL A 304 18.64 -24.18 10.69
N ILE A 305 19.62 -23.73 11.46
CA ILE A 305 19.55 -23.71 12.93
C ILE A 305 19.48 -22.26 13.38
N ASN A 306 18.40 -21.86 14.06
CA ASN A 306 18.19 -20.48 14.55
C ASN A 306 18.37 -19.40 13.46
N GLY A 307 17.94 -19.67 12.22
CA GLY A 307 18.07 -18.75 11.09
C GLY A 307 19.46 -18.67 10.47
N ILE A 308 20.41 -19.49 10.92
CA ILE A 308 21.75 -19.62 10.34
C ILE A 308 21.78 -20.86 9.45
N SER A 309 22.15 -20.68 8.18
CA SER A 309 22.37 -21.79 7.25
C SER A 309 23.67 -22.51 7.60
N GLY A 310 23.58 -23.82 7.81
CA GLY A 310 24.70 -24.72 8.06
C GLY A 310 25.38 -25.22 6.77
N ALA A 311 26.11 -26.32 6.88
CA ALA A 311 26.78 -26.94 5.75
C ALA A 311 25.77 -27.44 4.70
N VAL A 312 26.10 -27.23 3.43
CA VAL A 312 25.31 -27.71 2.31
C VAL A 312 25.72 -29.14 1.97
N VAL A 313 24.74 -30.05 1.90
CA VAL A 313 24.95 -31.42 1.42
C VAL A 313 24.29 -31.55 0.06
N MET A 314 25.05 -31.98 -0.94
CA MET A 314 24.55 -32.19 -2.30
C MET A 314 24.69 -33.65 -2.70
N THR A 315 23.61 -34.21 -3.23
CA THR A 315 23.60 -35.53 -3.85
C THR A 315 23.06 -35.41 -5.28
N THR A 316 23.50 -36.29 -6.16
CA THR A 316 23.10 -36.29 -7.57
C THR A 316 22.70 -37.70 -7.98
N GLY A 317 21.59 -37.81 -8.70
CA GLY A 317 21.17 -39.04 -9.39
C GLY A 317 21.03 -38.77 -10.88
N GLY A 318 21.33 -39.77 -11.71
CA GLY A 318 21.17 -39.71 -13.17
C GLY A 318 20.13 -40.72 -13.66
N LEU A 319 19.23 -40.26 -14.52
CA LEU A 319 18.14 -41.01 -15.12
C LEU A 319 18.31 -40.99 -16.65
N SER A 320 18.22 -42.14 -17.32
CA SER A 320 18.26 -42.25 -18.78
C SER A 320 16.92 -42.76 -19.30
N ILE A 321 16.22 -41.94 -20.10
CA ILE A 321 14.93 -42.28 -20.70
C ILE A 321 15.18 -42.67 -22.16
N GLN A 322 15.05 -43.96 -22.47
CA GLN A 322 15.38 -44.52 -23.78
C GLN A 322 14.16 -44.54 -24.73
N GLY A 323 14.42 -44.59 -26.05
CA GLY A 323 13.38 -44.78 -27.08
C GLY A 323 12.60 -43.52 -27.45
N GLY A 324 13.18 -42.33 -27.23
CA GLY A 324 12.57 -41.06 -27.58
C GLY A 324 13.44 -39.85 -27.19
N THR A 325 12.85 -38.65 -27.28
CA THR A 325 13.52 -37.37 -26.99
C THR A 325 12.84 -36.64 -25.85
N ILE A 326 13.62 -36.18 -24.88
CA ILE A 326 13.15 -35.28 -23.82
C ILE A 326 13.03 -33.88 -24.40
N VAL A 327 11.88 -33.24 -24.20
CA VAL A 327 11.59 -31.90 -24.76
C VAL A 327 11.58 -30.82 -23.70
N ASP A 328 11.01 -31.10 -22.53
CA ASP A 328 10.97 -30.19 -21.39
C ASP A 328 10.70 -31.00 -20.11
N PHE A 329 10.99 -30.45 -18.94
CA PHE A 329 10.64 -31.05 -17.66
C PHE A 329 10.36 -29.98 -16.61
N LYS A 330 9.43 -30.27 -15.70
CA LYS A 330 9.01 -29.35 -14.63
C LYS A 330 8.67 -30.10 -13.36
N PHE A 331 9.11 -29.57 -12.22
CA PHE A 331 8.69 -30.09 -10.92
C PHE A 331 7.21 -29.79 -10.68
N LEU A 332 6.43 -30.83 -10.38
CA LEU A 332 5.05 -30.68 -9.93
C LEU A 332 5.01 -30.27 -8.45
N ASP A 333 5.69 -31.05 -7.63
CA ASP A 333 5.76 -30.92 -6.18
C ASP A 333 7.16 -31.30 -5.67
N ASP A 334 7.27 -31.68 -4.41
CA ASP A 334 8.51 -32.07 -3.75
C ASP A 334 8.91 -33.55 -3.97
N ASP A 335 8.07 -34.34 -4.66
CA ASP A 335 8.33 -35.75 -4.95
C ASP A 335 8.14 -36.14 -6.42
N THR A 336 7.64 -35.26 -7.29
CA THR A 336 7.33 -35.60 -8.68
C THR A 336 7.92 -34.61 -9.68
N LEU A 337 8.72 -35.13 -10.62
CA LEU A 337 9.17 -34.43 -11.81
C LEU A 337 8.34 -34.89 -13.02
N LEU A 338 7.73 -33.94 -13.73
CA LEU A 338 7.05 -34.22 -15.00
C LEU A 338 8.02 -34.03 -16.16
N VAL A 339 8.04 -34.97 -17.10
CA VAL A 339 8.91 -34.91 -18.28
C VAL A 339 8.04 -34.99 -19.53
N LEU A 340 8.11 -33.95 -20.37
CA LEU A 340 7.52 -33.96 -21.71
C LEU A 340 8.44 -34.74 -22.64
N TRP A 341 7.95 -35.86 -23.16
CA TRP A 341 8.75 -36.83 -23.90
C TRP A 341 8.07 -37.18 -25.24
N TYR A 342 8.88 -37.24 -26.30
CA TYR A 342 8.47 -37.71 -27.63
C TYR A 342 9.04 -39.11 -27.87
N PRO A 343 8.22 -40.17 -27.79
CA PRO A 343 8.64 -41.50 -28.18
C PRO A 343 8.95 -41.55 -29.68
N GLU A 344 9.89 -42.42 -30.09
CA GLU A 344 10.18 -42.64 -31.50
C GLU A 344 8.93 -43.10 -32.26
N GLY A 345 8.54 -42.33 -33.29
CA GLY A 345 7.42 -42.64 -34.17
C GLY A 345 6.03 -42.56 -33.55
N LYS A 346 5.87 -41.92 -32.38
CA LYS A 346 4.56 -41.79 -31.68
C LYS A 346 4.28 -40.35 -31.25
N SER A 347 3.02 -40.10 -30.87
CA SER A 347 2.55 -38.84 -30.29
C SER A 347 3.23 -38.54 -28.94
N PRO A 348 3.36 -37.26 -28.55
CA PRO A 348 4.02 -36.88 -27.31
C PRO A 348 3.26 -37.37 -26.07
N SER A 349 4.00 -37.58 -25.00
CA SER A 349 3.46 -38.00 -23.70
C SER A 349 4.14 -37.26 -22.56
N VAL A 350 3.47 -37.20 -21.41
CA VAL A 350 4.04 -36.68 -20.18
C VAL A 350 4.31 -37.84 -19.25
N LEU A 351 5.57 -37.97 -18.85
CA LEU A 351 6.04 -38.99 -17.91
C LEU A 351 6.07 -38.41 -16.50
N GLN A 352 5.72 -39.21 -15.51
CA GLN A 352 5.86 -38.87 -14.10
C GLN A 352 7.07 -39.61 -13.54
N VAL A 353 8.05 -38.86 -13.05
CA VAL A 353 9.27 -39.39 -12.45
C VAL A 353 9.20 -39.12 -10.94
N PRO A 354 8.94 -40.14 -10.10
CA PRO A 354 8.98 -39.97 -8.65
C PRO A 354 10.42 -39.79 -8.18
N LEU A 355 10.70 -38.69 -7.49
CA LEU A 355 12.03 -38.30 -7.03
C LEU A 355 12.58 -39.24 -5.95
N SER A 356 11.69 -39.88 -5.19
CA SER A 356 12.04 -40.88 -4.17
C SER A 356 12.15 -42.32 -4.70
N ALA A 357 11.97 -42.54 -6.02
CA ALA A 357 11.97 -43.88 -6.58
C ALA A 357 13.35 -44.55 -6.51
N SER A 358 13.36 -45.88 -6.33
CA SER A 358 14.57 -46.71 -6.24
C SER A 358 15.46 -46.67 -7.49
N HIS A 359 14.90 -46.25 -8.63
CA HIS A 359 15.63 -46.13 -9.88
C HIS A 359 16.52 -44.88 -9.96
N ILE A 360 16.30 -43.87 -9.10
CA ILE A 360 17.22 -42.74 -8.95
C ILE A 360 18.18 -43.04 -7.81
N SER A 361 19.39 -43.50 -8.14
CA SER A 361 20.44 -43.72 -7.14
C SER A 361 21.20 -42.43 -6.88
N TYR A 362 20.77 -41.70 -5.86
CA TYR A 362 21.49 -40.52 -5.38
C TYR A 362 22.81 -40.91 -4.71
N SER A 363 23.91 -40.35 -5.21
CA SER A 363 25.22 -40.43 -4.58
C SER A 363 25.72 -39.03 -4.21
N PRO A 364 26.64 -38.89 -3.24
CA PRO A 364 27.28 -37.60 -2.97
C PRO A 364 27.81 -36.96 -4.26
N HIS A 365 27.47 -35.69 -4.49
CA HIS A 365 27.95 -34.98 -5.68
C HIS A 365 29.43 -34.63 -5.53
N THR A 366 30.21 -34.84 -6.58
CA THR A 366 31.60 -34.38 -6.69
C THR A 366 31.65 -33.41 -7.87
N GLU A 367 32.17 -32.20 -7.64
CA GLU A 367 32.25 -31.18 -8.68
C GLU A 367 32.98 -31.71 -9.93
N GLY A 368 32.42 -31.41 -11.10
CA GLY A 368 32.99 -31.82 -12.37
C GLY A 368 32.67 -33.27 -12.77
N SER A 369 31.91 -33.99 -11.95
CA SER A 369 31.56 -35.40 -12.20
C SER A 369 30.06 -35.64 -12.09
N LEU A 370 29.50 -36.25 -13.14
CA LEU A 370 28.13 -36.74 -13.16
C LEU A 370 28.12 -38.26 -12.97
N PRO A 371 27.25 -38.81 -12.11
CA PRO A 371 27.08 -40.26 -12.00
C PRO A 371 26.58 -40.84 -13.34
N PRO A 372 26.80 -42.12 -13.62
CA PRO A 372 26.21 -42.75 -14.80
C PRO A 372 24.68 -42.69 -14.71
N ALA A 373 24.03 -42.26 -15.79
CA ALA A 373 22.58 -42.25 -15.87
C ALA A 373 22.06 -43.69 -15.97
N ARG A 374 21.08 -44.04 -15.13
CA ARG A 374 20.51 -45.40 -15.13
C ARG A 374 19.33 -45.46 -16.09
N PRO A 375 19.27 -46.48 -16.98
CA PRO A 375 18.09 -46.67 -17.82
C PRO A 375 16.90 -47.00 -16.94
N VAL A 376 15.76 -46.37 -17.22
CA VAL A 376 14.51 -46.65 -16.51
C VAL A 376 13.47 -47.21 -17.45
N ALA A 377 12.80 -48.26 -16.99
CA ALA A 377 11.76 -48.91 -17.75
C ALA A 377 10.53 -48.00 -17.84
N MET A 378 9.90 -47.95 -19.01
CA MET A 378 8.69 -47.14 -19.22
C MET A 378 7.53 -47.52 -18.29
N THR A 379 7.53 -48.75 -17.76
CA THR A 379 6.58 -49.22 -16.74
C THR A 379 6.69 -48.45 -15.43
N ASP A 380 7.85 -47.86 -15.14
CA ASP A 380 8.15 -47.19 -13.87
C ASP A 380 7.86 -45.68 -13.92
N LEU A 381 7.52 -45.14 -15.09
CA LEU A 381 7.38 -43.69 -15.38
C LEU A 381 5.95 -43.21 -15.63
N SER A 382 4.95 -44.07 -15.40
CA SER A 382 3.50 -43.78 -15.53
C SER A 382 3.14 -42.79 -16.66
N PRO A 383 3.22 -43.21 -17.94
CA PRO A 383 3.04 -42.31 -19.07
C PRO A 383 1.59 -41.84 -19.23
N MET A 384 1.37 -40.54 -19.34
CA MET A 384 0.14 -39.95 -19.83
C MET A 384 0.27 -39.62 -21.31
N ALA A 385 -0.49 -40.31 -22.16
CA ALA A 385 -0.59 -39.96 -23.57
C ALA A 385 -1.34 -38.63 -23.73
N LEU A 386 -0.75 -37.70 -24.50
CA LEU A 386 -1.44 -36.49 -24.91
C LEU A 386 -2.32 -36.81 -26.13
N PRO A 387 -3.51 -36.17 -26.27
CA PRO A 387 -4.35 -36.34 -27.44
C PRO A 387 -3.56 -36.02 -28.72
N ASP A 388 -3.64 -36.93 -29.70
CA ASP A 388 -2.94 -36.76 -30.96
C ASP A 388 -3.54 -35.59 -31.74
N ASP A 389 -2.74 -34.55 -31.97
CA ASP A 389 -3.11 -33.43 -32.83
C ASP A 389 -1.92 -33.09 -33.74
N PRO A 390 -1.98 -33.44 -35.03
CA PRO A 390 -0.88 -33.19 -35.96
C PRO A 390 -0.57 -31.70 -36.16
N LYS A 391 -1.49 -30.80 -35.78
CA LYS A 391 -1.29 -29.34 -35.85
C LYS A 391 -0.64 -28.77 -34.59
N PHE A 392 -0.49 -29.56 -33.53
CA PHE A 392 0.03 -29.11 -32.25
C PHE A 392 1.20 -29.98 -31.78
N ALA A 393 2.41 -29.49 -31.99
CA ALA A 393 3.63 -30.09 -31.47
C ALA A 393 4.09 -29.33 -30.21
N PRO A 394 3.86 -29.84 -28.98
CA PRO A 394 4.34 -29.19 -27.76
C PRO A 394 5.87 -29.12 -27.73
N VAL A 395 6.40 -27.96 -27.32
CA VAL A 395 7.84 -27.69 -27.19
C VAL A 395 8.24 -27.15 -25.82
N ARG A 396 7.27 -26.74 -24.99
CA ARG A 396 7.48 -26.34 -23.60
C ARG A 396 6.30 -26.74 -22.73
N MET A 397 6.55 -26.91 -21.45
CA MET A 397 5.59 -27.30 -20.43
C MET A 397 5.67 -26.36 -19.22
N GLU A 398 4.51 -25.98 -18.72
CA GLU A 398 4.34 -25.28 -17.44
C GLU A 398 3.38 -26.06 -16.56
N VAL A 399 3.71 -26.21 -15.29
CA VAL A 399 2.95 -27.04 -14.36
C VAL A 399 2.30 -26.16 -13.31
N LYS A 400 1.02 -26.39 -13.05
CA LYS A 400 0.26 -25.74 -11.98
C LYS A 400 -0.22 -26.80 -10.99
N PRO A 401 0.22 -26.75 -9.73
CA PRO A 401 -0.23 -27.69 -8.72
C PRO A 401 -1.73 -27.50 -8.45
N ALA A 402 -2.33 -28.48 -7.78
CA ALA A 402 -3.71 -28.38 -7.33
C ALA A 402 -3.87 -27.17 -6.38
N ALA A 403 -5.02 -26.52 -6.44
CA ALA A 403 -5.32 -25.35 -5.62
C ALA A 403 -6.77 -25.39 -5.15
N THR A 404 -6.98 -25.16 -3.86
CA THR A 404 -8.31 -25.10 -3.23
C THR A 404 -8.81 -23.67 -3.02
N ALA A 405 -7.95 -22.66 -3.25
CA ALA A 405 -8.22 -21.26 -2.96
C ALA A 405 -9.40 -20.65 -3.76
N ARG A 406 -9.80 -21.28 -4.88
CA ARG A 406 -10.92 -20.86 -5.72
C ARG A 406 -11.77 -22.07 -6.16
N GLY A 407 -12.07 -22.97 -5.21
CA GLY A 407 -12.69 -24.28 -5.47
C GLY A 407 -11.63 -25.35 -5.72
N ASP A 408 -12.05 -26.62 -5.86
CA ASP A 408 -11.15 -27.75 -6.10
C ASP A 408 -10.64 -27.73 -7.54
N ILE A 409 -9.50 -27.07 -7.74
CA ILE A 409 -8.83 -27.00 -9.03
C ILE A 409 -7.76 -28.10 -9.07
N PRO A 410 -7.86 -29.07 -10.00
CA PRO A 410 -6.91 -30.16 -10.10
C PRO A 410 -5.55 -29.69 -10.65
N VAL A 411 -4.57 -30.57 -10.58
CA VAL A 411 -3.26 -30.34 -11.19
C VAL A 411 -3.41 -30.17 -12.70
N ARG A 412 -2.74 -29.16 -13.26
CA ARG A 412 -2.80 -28.85 -14.70
C ARG A 412 -1.41 -28.73 -15.30
N ILE A 413 -1.27 -29.23 -16.52
CA ILE A 413 -0.14 -28.96 -17.40
C ILE A 413 -0.58 -28.02 -18.51
N CYS A 414 0.20 -27.00 -18.77
CA CYS A 414 0.04 -26.10 -19.90
C CYS A 414 1.18 -26.38 -20.87
N LEU A 415 0.86 -26.80 -22.09
CA LEU A 415 1.83 -27.08 -23.13
C LEU A 415 1.81 -25.95 -24.16
N LEU A 416 2.97 -25.42 -24.48
CA LEU A 416 3.15 -24.43 -25.54
C LEU A 416 3.55 -25.14 -26.83
N GLY A 417 2.86 -24.84 -27.93
CA GLY A 417 3.13 -25.39 -29.26
C GLY A 417 4.40 -24.81 -29.87
N ARG A 418 4.93 -25.50 -30.90
CA ARG A 418 6.12 -25.09 -31.66
C ARG A 418 5.98 -23.70 -32.31
N ASP A 419 4.76 -23.28 -32.60
CA ASP A 419 4.44 -21.93 -33.10
C ASP A 419 4.68 -20.82 -32.06
N LYS A 420 4.87 -21.19 -30.79
CA LYS A 420 5.04 -20.31 -29.63
C LYS A 420 3.86 -19.36 -29.39
N THR A 421 2.71 -19.63 -30.00
CA THR A 421 1.50 -18.81 -29.90
C THR A 421 0.29 -19.59 -29.44
N THR A 422 0.23 -20.89 -29.77
CA THR A 422 -0.86 -21.77 -29.36
C THR A 422 -0.45 -22.53 -28.10
N TYR A 423 -1.31 -22.56 -27.08
CA TYR A 423 -1.12 -23.42 -25.92
C TYR A 423 -2.34 -24.29 -25.67
N LYS A 424 -2.13 -25.44 -25.05
CA LYS A 424 -3.18 -26.36 -24.61
C LYS A 424 -3.00 -26.68 -23.13
N VAL A 425 -4.12 -26.77 -22.42
CA VAL A 425 -4.13 -27.11 -20.99
C VAL A 425 -4.74 -28.49 -20.82
N PHE A 426 -4.06 -29.36 -20.09
CA PHE A 426 -4.54 -30.68 -19.72
C PHE A 426 -4.59 -30.80 -18.21
N THR A 427 -5.57 -31.55 -17.72
CA THR A 427 -5.68 -31.92 -16.32
C THR A 427 -4.97 -33.24 -16.11
N LEU A 428 -4.11 -33.32 -15.09
CA LEU A 428 -3.54 -34.59 -14.66
C LEU A 428 -4.62 -35.39 -13.92
N PRO A 429 -4.76 -36.71 -14.18
CA PRO A 429 -5.66 -37.57 -13.42
C PRO A 429 -5.29 -37.49 -11.93
N GLU A 430 -6.30 -37.58 -11.06
CA GLU A 430 -6.13 -37.38 -9.63
C GLU A 430 -4.99 -38.24 -9.07
N HIS A 431 -4.03 -37.57 -8.43
CA HIS A 431 -3.00 -38.19 -7.64
C HIS A 431 -3.71 -38.84 -6.44
N ASN A 432 -3.69 -40.18 -6.34
CA ASN A 432 -3.95 -40.85 -5.07
C ASN A 432 -2.81 -40.49 -4.11
N VAL A 433 -2.88 -39.32 -3.49
CA VAL A 433 -2.01 -38.97 -2.36
C VAL A 433 -2.53 -39.79 -1.19
N SER A 434 -1.86 -40.90 -0.90
CA SER A 434 -1.95 -41.51 0.43
C SER A 434 -1.55 -40.43 1.44
N LYS A 435 -2.51 -40.04 2.28
CA LYS A 435 -2.32 -39.14 3.42
C LYS A 435 -1.19 -39.57 4.34
#